data_AF-A0A4R5VNE1-F1
#
_entry.id   AF-A0A4R5VNE1-F1
#
_cell.length_a   1.000
_cell.length_b   1.000
_cell.length_c   1.000
_cell.angle_alpha   90.00
_cell.angle_beta   90.00
_cell.angle_gamma   90.00
#
_symmetry.space_group_name_H-M   'P 1'
#
loop_
_entity.id
_entity.type
_entity.pdbx_description
1 polymer ?
#
loop_
_entity_poly.entity_id
_entity_poly.type
_entity_poly.pdbx_seq_one_letter_code
_entity_poly.pdbx_strand_id
1 'polypeptide(L)' 'MFVVYFFENKNLLLTQLLQRVPSVGEDLKIKGRKGKVSSVTSVDEQKFQVQIVLETVNKNKLAAVVDNSKKKKR' A
#
# COMPACT_ATOMS: atom_id res chain seq x y z
N MET A 1 -14.54 4.32 -15.66
CA MET A 1 -13.16 4.61 -15.26
C MET A 1 -13.23 5.57 -14.08
N PHE A 2 -12.53 5.28 -12.98
CA PHE A 2 -12.71 5.89 -11.66
C PHE A 2 -11.41 6.52 -11.16
N VAL A 3 -11.49 7.70 -10.57
CA VAL A 3 -10.36 8.35 -9.88
C VAL A 3 -10.34 7.85 -8.45
N VAL A 4 -9.30 7.08 -8.10
CA VAL A 4 -9.14 6.47 -6.79
C VAL A 4 -8.01 7.17 -6.03
N TYR A 5 -8.35 7.74 -4.89
CA TYR A 5 -7.44 8.40 -3.96
C TYR A 5 -7.13 7.46 -2.81
N PHE A 6 -5.89 7.01 -2.71
CA PHE A 6 -5.44 6.12 -1.66
C PHE A 6 -4.90 6.91 -0.47
N PHE A 7 -5.48 6.68 0.71
CA PHE A 7 -5.13 7.34 1.95
C PHE A 7 -4.64 6.36 3.02
N GLU A 8 -3.77 6.84 3.90
CA GLU A 8 -3.41 6.18 5.15
C GLU A 8 -3.25 7.25 6.24
N ASN A 9 -4.00 7.13 7.34
CA ASN A 9 -3.97 8.09 8.46
C ASN A 9 -4.07 9.56 8.01
N LYS A 10 -4.99 9.85 7.08
CA LYS A 10 -5.21 11.17 6.45
C LYS A 10 -4.11 11.64 5.49
N ASN A 11 -3.07 10.85 5.25
CA ASN A 11 -2.06 11.15 4.23
C ASN A 11 -2.46 10.56 2.89
N LEU A 12 -2.45 11.39 1.83
CA LEU A 12 -2.65 10.93 0.45
C LEU A 12 -1.38 10.22 -0.02
N LEU A 13 -1.47 8.91 -0.27
CA LEU A 13 -0.36 8.09 -0.72
C LEU A 13 -0.20 8.09 -2.24
N LEU A 14 -1.30 7.88 -2.96
CA LEU A 14 -1.33 7.74 -4.40
C LEU A 14 -2.71 8.15 -4.92
N THR A 15 -2.74 8.79 -6.07
CA THR A 15 -3.96 9.00 -6.85
C THR A 15 -3.80 8.25 -8.17
N GLN A 16 -4.77 7.43 -8.53
CA GLN A 16 -4.72 6.66 -9.76
C GLN A 16 -6.09 6.56 -10.42
N LEU A 17 -6.09 6.60 -11.75
CA LEU A 17 -7.25 6.29 -12.56
C LEU A 17 -7.34 4.77 -12.78
N LEU A 18 -8.42 4.15 -12.32
CA LEU A 18 -8.61 2.70 -12.37
C LEU A 18 -9.90 2.33 -13.11
N GLN A 19 -9.95 1.14 -13.71
CA GLN A 19 -11.17 0.62 -14.34
C GLN A 19 -12.18 0.09 -13.31
N ARG A 20 -11.69 -0.29 -12.12
CA ARG A 20 -12.50 -0.79 -11.00
C ARG A 20 -12.10 -0.11 -9.69
N VAL A 21 -13.03 -0.02 -8.76
CA VAL A 21 -12.76 0.43 -7.39
C VAL A 21 -12.33 -0.79 -6.55
N PRO A 22 -11.24 -0.70 -5.76
CA PRO A 22 -10.83 -1.77 -4.85
C PRO A 22 -11.90 -2.08 -3.81
N SER A 23 -11.98 -3.35 -3.39
CA SER A 23 -12.95 -3.80 -2.37
C SER A 23 -12.34 -3.80 -0.96
N VAL A 24 -13.18 -3.67 0.06
CA VAL A 24 -12.74 -3.76 1.47
C VAL A 24 -12.14 -5.15 1.73
N GLY A 25 -10.96 -5.17 2.36
CA GLY A 25 -10.21 -6.40 2.63
C GLY A 25 -9.32 -6.89 1.49
N GLU A 26 -9.35 -6.25 0.31
CA GLU A 26 -8.45 -6.57 -0.81
C GLU A 26 -6.99 -6.25 -0.45
N ASP A 27 -6.11 -7.18 -0.78
CA ASP A 27 -4.66 -7.02 -0.63
C ASP A 27 -4.09 -6.31 -1.87
N LEU A 28 -3.35 -5.24 -1.64
CA LEU A 28 -2.79 -4.41 -2.69
C LEU A 28 -1.40 -3.89 -2.33
N LYS A 29 -0.68 -3.43 -3.36
CA LYS A 29 0.67 -2.91 -3.20
C LYS A 29 0.70 -1.45 -3.63
N ILE A 30 0.83 -0.53 -2.68
CA ILE A 30 0.96 0.91 -2.95
C ILE A 30 2.43 1.31 -2.82
N LYS A 31 3.00 1.88 -3.89
CA LYS A 31 4.38 2.40 -3.91
C LYS A 31 5.42 1.43 -3.35
N GLY A 32 5.34 0.16 -3.75
CA GLY A 32 6.29 -0.86 -3.32
C GLY A 32 5.97 -1.54 -1.98
N ARG A 33 5.00 -1.03 -1.20
CA ARG A 33 4.63 -1.53 0.13
C ARG A 33 3.34 -2.33 0.07
N LYS A 34 3.28 -3.46 0.79
CA LYS A 34 2.05 -4.24 0.93
C LYS A 34 1.08 -3.52 1.87
N GLY A 35 -0.20 -3.62 1.57
CA GLY A 35 -1.25 -3.10 2.42
C GLY A 35 -2.60 -3.73 2.10
N LYS A 36 -3.55 -3.49 2.98
CA LYS A 36 -4.93 -3.98 2.86
C LYS A 36 -5.91 -2.81 2.90
N VAL A 37 -6.94 -2.88 2.07
CA VAL A 37 -8.04 -1.90 2.07
C VAL A 37 -8.83 -2.03 3.36
N SER A 38 -8.96 -0.92 4.11
CA SER A 38 -9.77 -0.86 5.33
C SER A 38 -11.16 -0.29 5.08
N SER A 39 -11.28 0.76 4.25
CA SER A 39 -12.57 1.34 3.90
C SER A 39 -12.55 2.01 2.53
N VAL A 40 -13.73 2.13 1.94
CA VAL A 40 -13.95 2.77 0.64
C VAL A 40 -15.10 3.75 0.78
N THR A 41 -14.85 5.01 0.42
CA THR A 41 -15.82 6.10 0.50
C THR A 41 -16.01 6.71 -0.89
N SER A 42 -17.26 6.78 -1.35
CA SER A 42 -17.61 7.52 -2.57
C SER A 42 -17.72 9.01 -2.23
N VAL A 43 -16.96 9.85 -2.93
CA VAL A 43 -17.03 11.32 -2.76
C VAL A 43 -17.87 11.94 -3.86
N ASP A 44 -17.83 11.34 -5.04
CA ASP A 44 -18.49 11.81 -6.26
C ASP A 44 -18.89 10.57 -7.08
N GLU A 45 -19.54 10.73 -8.23
CA GLU A 45 -19.93 9.61 -9.08
C GLU A 45 -18.73 8.79 -9.59
N GLN A 46 -17.61 9.47 -9.85
CA GLN A 46 -16.39 8.86 -10.41
C GLN A 46 -15.18 8.94 -9.49
N LYS A 47 -15.31 9.54 -8.30
CA LYS A 47 -14.20 9.78 -7.37
C LYS A 47 -14.40 8.99 -6.08
N PHE A 48 -13.40 8.17 -5.75
CA PHE A 48 -13.41 7.29 -4.60
C PHE A 48 -12.20 7.55 -3.72
N GLN A 49 -12.43 7.63 -2.41
CA GLN A 49 -11.36 7.64 -1.41
C GLN A 49 -11.26 6.26 -0.78
N VAL A 50 -10.06 5.69 -0.79
CA VAL A 50 -9.79 4.35 -0.28
C VAL A 50 -8.79 4.47 0.86
N GLN A 51 -9.18 4.06 2.06
CA GLN A 51 -8.28 3.95 3.20
C GLN A 51 -7.56 2.60 3.15
N ILE A 52 -6.25 2.65 3.36
CA ILE A 52 -5.38 1.48 3.35
C ILE A 52 -4.59 1.47 4.66
N VAL A 53 -4.38 0.26 5.18
CA VAL A 53 -3.41 0.00 6.23
C VAL A 53 -2.20 -0.65 5.57
N LEU A 54 -1.05 0.04 5.60
CA LEU A 54 0.20 -0.53 5.11
C LEU A 54 0.85 -1.41 6.18
N GLU A 55 1.52 -2.47 5.74
CA GLU A 55 2.36 -3.26 6.62
C GLU A 55 3.58 -2.44 7.03
N THR A 56 3.82 -2.32 8.34
CA THR A 56 5.01 -1.66 8.87
C THR A 56 6.25 -2.48 8.53
N VAL A 57 7.12 -1.93 7.69
CA VAL A 57 8.43 -2.53 7.43
C VAL A 57 9.31 -2.32 8.65
N ASN A 58 9.39 -3.33 9.51
CA ASN A 58 10.31 -3.34 10.65
C ASN A 58 11.75 -3.37 10.14
N LYS A 59 12.39 -2.18 10.06
CA LYS A 59 13.79 -2.02 9.64
C LYS A 59 14.76 -2.87 10.47
N ASN A 60 14.43 -3.12 11.75
CA ASN A 60 15.23 -3.98 12.64
C ASN A 60 15.29 -5.44 12.15
N LYS A 61 14.25 -5.94 11.47
CA LYS A 61 14.26 -7.30 10.88
C LYS A 61 15.02 -7.34 9.55
N LEU A 62 15.04 -6.25 8.78
CA LEU A 62 15.79 -6.18 7.52
C LEU A 62 17.29 -6.09 7.76
N ALA A 63 17.74 -5.34 8.78
CA ALA A 63 19.15 -5.27 9.15
C ALA A 63 19.71 -6.63 9.61
N ALA A 64 18.90 -7.43 10.33
CA ALA A 64 19.30 -8.77 10.78
C ALA A 64 19.42 -9.82 9.64
N VAL A 65 18.81 -9.57 8.48
CA VAL A 65 18.89 -10.46 7.30
C VAL A 65 20.06 -10.08 6.38
N VAL A 66 20.50 -8.83 6.39
CA VAL A 66 21.63 -8.37 5.56
C VAL A 66 22.98 -8.80 6.12
N ASP A 67 23.07 -9.10 7.42
CA ASP A 67 24.37 -9.35 8.09
C ASP A 67 24.80 -10.83 8.16
N ASN A 68 24.25 -11.71 7.32
CA ASN A 68 24.64 -13.14 7.32
C ASN A 68 24.77 -13.82 5.95
N SER A 69 24.87 -13.07 4.84
CA SER A 69 25.30 -13.61 3.55
C SER A 69 26.80 -13.39 3.29
N LYS A 70 27.63 -14.10 4.07
CA LYS A 70 28.79 -14.88 3.60
C LYS A 70 29.73 -14.14 2.64
N LYS A 71 30.86 -13.59 3.10
CA LYS A 71 32.11 -14.34 3.35
C LYS A 71 32.16 -15.67 2.58
N LYS A 72 32.59 -15.65 1.32
CA LYS A 72 33.18 -16.82 0.66
C LYS A 72 34.50 -16.41 0.02
N LYS A 73 35.58 -17.02 0.52
CA LYS A 73 36.97 -16.93 0.06
C LYS A 73 37.08 -17.09 -1.45
N ARG A 74 37.90 -16.25 -2.08
CA ARG A 74 38.92 -16.70 -3.04
C ARG A 74 40.14 -15.78 -2.92
#